data_AF-A0A914V6E7-F1
#
_entry.id   AF-A0A914V6E7-F1
#
_cell.length_a   1.000
_cell.length_b   1.000
_cell.length_c   1.000
_cell.angle_alpha   90.00
_cell.angle_beta   90.00
_cell.angle_gamma   90.00
#
_symmetry.space_group_name_H-M   'P 1'
#
loop_
_entity.id
_entity.type
_entity.pdbx_description
1 polymer ?
#
loop_
_entity_poly.entity_id
_entity_poly.type
_entity_poly.pdbx_seq_one_letter_code
_entity_poly.pdbx_strand_id
1 'polypeptide(L)'
;MSSIVQLPSCRDNTHNAYWNNETAKPDQSIANASLLPALLAYVIAGGIASAFNILCILTFVTKKNLREKYLLFAVLAFANLINTFFMFISGLLRRQMIFANQYTQLRSTFECLLQPGPHLQLLGGQLPAVVILLMDAERLIAVY
;
A
#
# COMPACT_ATOMS: atom_id res chain seq x y z
N MET A 1 -10.23 -4.04 -16.17
CA MET A 1 -10.15 -5.32 -15.43
C MET A 1 -8.95 -5.22 -14.50
N SER A 2 -9.19 -5.02 -13.21
CA SER A 2 -8.16 -4.78 -12.20
C SER A 2 -7.31 -6.04 -12.00
N SER A 3 -6.07 -6.01 -12.49
CA SER A 3 -5.05 -6.98 -12.09
C SER A 3 -4.68 -6.71 -10.65
N ILE A 4 -5.37 -7.39 -9.73
CA ILE A 4 -4.95 -7.50 -8.34
C ILE A 4 -3.60 -8.19 -8.37
N VAL A 5 -2.53 -7.42 -8.13
CA VAL A 5 -1.18 -7.92 -7.93
C VAL A 5 -1.25 -8.96 -6.81
N GLN A 6 -1.22 -10.23 -7.18
CA GLN A 6 -1.33 -11.36 -6.25
C GLN A 6 -0.17 -11.26 -5.26
N LEU A 7 -0.52 -11.03 -3.99
CA LEU A 7 0.32 -11.39 -2.85
C LEU A 7 0.60 -12.91 -2.91
N PRO A 8 1.64 -13.44 -2.22
CA PRO A 8 1.85 -14.88 -2.10
C PRO A 8 0.51 -15.55 -1.82
N SER A 9 0.13 -16.46 -2.72
CA SER A 9 -1.21 -17.05 -2.80
C SER A 9 -1.62 -17.59 -1.43
N CYS A 10 -2.52 -16.89 -0.74
CA CYS A 10 -3.14 -17.31 0.51
C CYS A 10 -4.17 -18.41 0.23
N ARG A 11 -3.69 -19.51 -0.36
CA ARG A 11 -4.47 -20.66 -0.83
C ARG A 11 -4.10 -21.86 0.02
N ASP A 12 -5.14 -22.51 0.52
CA ASP A 12 -5.04 -23.59 1.50
C ASP A 12 -4.26 -24.79 0.97
N ASN A 13 -3.44 -25.41 1.84
CA ASN A 13 -2.55 -26.52 1.47
C ASN A 13 -3.29 -27.82 1.11
N THR A 14 -4.57 -27.93 1.45
CA THR A 14 -5.38 -29.16 1.31
C THR A 14 -5.78 -29.47 -0.14
N HIS A 15 -5.69 -28.51 -1.06
CA HIS A 15 -6.03 -28.69 -2.48
C HIS A 15 -4.82 -28.87 -3.41
N ASN A 16 -3.59 -28.96 -2.89
CA ASN A 16 -2.38 -28.93 -3.72
C ASN A 16 -1.91 -30.27 -4.27
N ALA A 17 -2.42 -31.41 -3.78
CA ALA A 17 -2.05 -32.70 -4.36
C ALA A 17 -2.50 -32.86 -5.82
N TYR A 18 -3.59 -32.17 -6.22
CA TYR A 18 -4.22 -32.34 -7.53
C TYR A 18 -3.65 -31.40 -8.61
N TRP A 19 -3.24 -30.17 -8.26
CA TRP A 19 -2.77 -29.17 -9.24
C TRP A 19 -1.27 -29.24 -9.55
N ASN A 20 -0.49 -29.93 -8.73
CA ASN A 20 0.97 -30.02 -8.88
C ASN A 20 1.42 -30.80 -10.13
N ASN A 21 0.52 -31.54 -10.79
CA ASN A 21 0.82 -32.25 -12.04
C ASN A 21 0.41 -31.50 -13.32
N GLU A 22 -0.48 -30.50 -13.24
CA GLU A 22 -1.04 -29.83 -14.43
C GLU A 22 -0.67 -28.36 -14.57
N THR A 23 -0.21 -27.69 -13.52
CA THR A 23 0.39 -26.36 -13.68
C THR A 23 1.88 -26.51 -13.90
N ALA A 24 2.27 -26.64 -15.17
CA ALA A 24 3.60 -26.23 -15.61
C ALA A 24 3.94 -24.91 -14.92
N LYS A 25 5.06 -24.84 -14.18
CA LYS A 25 5.55 -23.62 -13.56
C LYS A 25 5.38 -22.49 -14.59
N PRO A 26 4.57 -21.45 -14.32
CA PRO A 26 4.53 -20.32 -15.23
C PRO A 26 5.97 -19.83 -15.39
N ASP A 27 6.39 -19.65 -16.63
CA ASP A 27 7.76 -19.26 -16.95
C ASP A 27 8.09 -18.01 -16.13
N GLN A 28 8.93 -18.18 -15.11
CA GLN A 28 9.14 -17.16 -14.07
C GLN A 28 9.70 -15.87 -14.67
N SER A 29 10.33 -15.97 -15.85
CA SER A 29 10.76 -14.85 -16.69
C SER A 29 9.60 -13.95 -17.14
N ILE A 30 8.47 -14.52 -17.57
CA ILE A 30 7.31 -13.79 -18.10
C ILE A 30 6.51 -13.15 -16.95
N ALA A 31 6.36 -13.87 -15.83
CA ALA A 31 5.73 -13.32 -14.62
C ALA A 31 6.54 -12.13 -14.07
N ASN A 32 7.86 -12.24 -13.99
CA ASN A 32 8.74 -11.17 -13.52
C ASN A 32 8.72 -9.94 -14.45
N ALA A 33 8.65 -10.14 -15.77
CA ALA A 33 8.62 -9.05 -16.75
C ALA A 33 7.39 -8.13 -16.58
N SER A 34 6.25 -8.69 -16.18
CA SER A 34 5.01 -7.93 -15.94
C SER A 34 4.92 -7.35 -14.51
N LEU A 35 5.51 -8.01 -13.51
CA LEU A 35 5.44 -7.58 -12.10
C LEU A 35 6.44 -6.48 -11.74
N LEU A 36 7.63 -6.52 -12.33
CA LEU A 36 8.72 -5.60 -12.04
C LEU A 36 8.35 -4.11 -12.25
N PRO A 37 7.72 -3.68 -13.36
CA PRO A 37 7.34 -2.29 -13.54
C PRO A 37 6.32 -1.81 -12.50
N ALA A 38 5.36 -2.67 -12.10
CA ALA A 38 4.41 -2.33 -11.05
C ALA A 38 5.11 -2.13 -9.71
N LEU A 39 6.02 -3.03 -9.32
CA LEU A 39 6.80 -2.91 -8.08
C LEU A 39 7.68 -1.65 -8.06
N LEU A 40 8.33 -1.32 -9.18
CA LEU A 40 9.10 -0.09 -9.32
C LEU A 40 8.22 1.14 -9.16
N ALA A 41 7.02 1.14 -9.74
CA ALA A 41 6.05 2.23 -9.56
C ALA A 41 5.66 2.39 -8.08
N TYR A 42 5.41 1.31 -7.34
CA TYR A 42 5.13 1.38 -5.89
C TYR A 42 6.28 1.99 -5.10
N VAL A 43 7.52 1.62 -5.40
CA VAL A 43 8.71 2.14 -4.69
C VAL A 43 8.95 3.60 -5.06
N ILE A 44 8.92 3.96 -6.34
CA ILE A 44 9.23 5.33 -6.78
C ILE A 44 8.11 6.28 -6.35
N ALA A 45 6.85 5.97 -6.68
CA ALA A 45 5.72 6.82 -6.34
C ALA A 45 5.51 6.90 -4.83
N GLY A 46 5.60 5.76 -4.12
CA GLY A 46 5.51 5.73 -2.66
C GLY A 46 6.60 6.55 -2.00
N GLY A 47 7.86 6.40 -2.43
CA GLY A 47 8.99 7.14 -1.87
C GLY A 47 8.90 8.65 -2.10
N ILE A 48 8.59 9.08 -3.33
CA ILE A 48 8.42 10.51 -3.66
C ILE A 48 7.25 11.09 -2.86
N ALA A 49 6.09 10.44 -2.87
CA ALA A 49 4.92 10.94 -2.18
C ALA A 49 5.13 10.99 -0.66
N SER A 50 5.81 10.02 -0.07
CA SER A 50 6.19 10.06 1.35
C SER A 50 7.09 11.25 1.66
N ALA A 51 8.10 11.54 0.82
CA ALA A 51 9.00 12.67 1.04
C ALA A 51 8.24 14.02 1.03
N PHE A 52 7.33 14.22 0.08
CA PHE A 52 6.51 15.44 0.03
C PHE A 52 5.55 15.54 1.23
N ASN A 53 4.91 14.43 1.64
CA ASN A 53 4.03 14.46 2.81
C ASN A 53 4.80 14.76 4.11
N ILE A 54 6.03 14.25 4.26
CA ILE A 54 6.91 14.62 5.38
C ILE A 54 7.20 16.12 5.36
N LEU A 55 7.53 16.70 4.21
CA LEU A 55 7.78 18.14 4.08
C LEU A 55 6.56 18.99 4.46
N CYS A 56 5.36 18.55 4.07
CA CYS A 56 4.10 19.21 4.46
C CYS A 56 3.90 19.16 5.98
N ILE A 57 4.07 17.99 6.60
CA ILE A 57 3.95 17.83 8.06
C ILE A 57 4.95 18.72 8.78
N LEU A 58 6.21 18.75 8.35
CA LEU A 58 7.24 19.60 8.94
C LEU A 58 6.88 21.08 8.86
N THR A 59 6.31 21.51 7.73
CA THR A 59 5.86 22.89 7.53
C THR A 59 4.72 23.26 8.49
N PHE A 60 3.73 22.37 8.65
CA PHE A 60 2.61 22.58 9.58
C PHE A 60 3.04 22.57 11.05
N VAL A 61 3.98 21.70 11.43
CA VAL A 61 4.51 21.63 12.80
C VAL A 61 5.35 22.86 13.14
N THR A 62 6.12 23.37 12.18
CA THR A 62 7.03 24.52 12.40
C THR A 62 6.29 25.86 12.44
N LYS A 63 5.22 26.02 11.64
CA LYS A 63 4.50 27.30 11.51
C LYS A 63 3.19 27.28 12.31
N LYS A 64 3.21 27.82 13.54
CA LYS A 64 2.02 27.91 14.41
C LYS A 64 0.78 28.51 13.71
N ASN A 65 0.96 29.59 12.94
CA ASN A 65 -0.12 30.24 12.20
C ASN A 65 -0.79 29.34 11.14
N LEU A 66 -0.04 28.39 10.57
CA LEU A 66 -0.60 27.42 9.62
C LEU A 66 -1.28 26.26 10.35
N ARG A 67 -0.77 25.85 11.51
CA ARG A 67 -1.32 24.74 12.28
C ARG A 67 -2.75 24.96 12.74
N GLU A 68 -3.09 26.17 13.17
CA GLU A 68 -4.43 26.50 13.66
C GLU A 68 -5.47 26.60 12.54
N LYS A 69 -5.06 27.06 11.35
CA LYS A 69 -5.97 27.24 10.20
C LYS A 69 -6.06 26.05 9.26
N TYR A 70 -5.03 25.20 9.23
CA TYR A 70 -4.91 24.10 8.25
C TYR A 70 -4.75 22.74 8.94
N LEU A 71 -5.39 22.55 10.09
CA LEU A 71 -5.30 21.32 10.87
C LEU A 71 -5.74 20.10 10.05
N LEU A 72 -6.85 20.19 9.30
CA LEU A 72 -7.29 19.10 8.43
C LEU A 72 -6.25 18.77 7.34
N PHE A 73 -5.52 19.75 6.82
CA PHE A 73 -4.44 19.49 5.84
C PHE A 73 -3.25 18.78 6.47
N ALA A 74 -2.94 19.07 7.73
CA ALA A 74 -1.92 18.33 8.46
C ALA A 74 -2.35 16.86 8.69
N VAL A 75 -3.61 16.64 9.05
CA VAL A 75 -4.18 15.28 9.19
C VAL A 75 -4.18 14.55 7.84
N LEU A 76 -4.51 15.24 6.76
CA LEU A 76 -4.48 14.66 5.41
C LEU A 76 -3.06 14.28 4.99
N ALA A 77 -2.07 15.14 5.25
CA ALA A 77 -0.66 14.85 4.98
C ALA A 77 -0.17 13.64 5.80
N PHE A 78 -0.61 13.50 7.05
CA PHE A 78 -0.31 12.34 7.87
C PHE A 78 -0.97 11.05 7.35
N ALA A 79 -2.25 11.10 6.98
CA ALA A 79 -2.95 9.97 6.37
C ALA A 79 -2.28 9.51 5.06
N ASN A 80 -1.94 10.47 4.20
CA ASN A 80 -1.21 10.21 2.96
C ASN A 80 0.20 9.66 3.22
N LEU A 81 0.88 10.12 4.27
CA LEU A 81 2.19 9.59 4.65
C LEU A 81 2.09 8.11 5.01
N ILE A 82 1.14 7.71 5.87
CA ILE A 82 0.94 6.30 6.24
C ILE A 82 0.71 5.45 4.98
N ASN A 83 -0.17 5.90 4.10
CA ASN A 83 -0.51 5.18 2.88
C ASN A 83 0.71 4.99 1.95
N THR A 84 1.38 6.09 1.63
CA THR A 84 2.49 6.11 0.66
C THR A 84 3.74 5.42 1.22
N PHE A 85 3.97 5.53 2.52
CA PHE A 85 5.06 4.83 3.19
C PHE A 85 4.83 3.32 3.18
N PHE A 86 3.58 2.90 3.40
CA PHE A 86 3.24 1.49 3.33
C PHE A 86 3.36 0.92 1.91
N MET A 87 2.98 1.71 0.89
CA MET A 87 3.23 1.37 -0.51
C MET A 87 4.73 1.20 -0.80
N PHE A 88 5.57 2.11 -0.31
CA PHE A 88 7.03 2.05 -0.46
C PHE A 88 7.63 0.77 0.14
N ILE A 89 7.32 0.49 1.42
CA ILE A 89 7.81 -0.70 2.12
C ILE A 89 7.30 -1.99 1.46
N SER A 90 6.02 -2.02 1.06
CA SER A 90 5.45 -3.17 0.36
C SER A 90 6.16 -3.45 -0.97
N GLY A 91 6.50 -2.41 -1.73
CA GLY A 91 7.29 -2.54 -2.95
C GLY A 91 8.68 -3.11 -2.70
N LEU A 92 9.38 -2.64 -1.65
CA LEU A 92 10.69 -3.14 -1.25
C LEU A 92 10.67 -4.59 -0.79
N LEU A 93 9.72 -4.95 0.08
CA LEU A 93 9.59 -6.32 0.60
C LEU A 93 9.28 -7.32 -0.52
N ARG A 94 8.35 -6.97 -1.42
CA ARG A 94 8.01 -7.83 -2.57
C ARG A 94 9.20 -7.97 -3.53
N ARG A 95 9.96 -6.89 -3.74
CA ARG A 95 11.22 -6.95 -4.52
C ARG A 95 12.22 -7.92 -3.88
N GLN A 96 12.44 -7.82 -2.56
CA GLN A 96 13.32 -8.74 -1.84
C GLN A 96 12.88 -10.20 -1.93
N MET A 97 11.58 -10.48 -1.80
CA MET A 97 11.04 -11.85 -1.91
C MET A 97 11.25 -12.46 -3.31
N ILE A 98 11.17 -11.64 -4.36
CA ILE A 98 11.47 -12.08 -5.74
C ILE A 98 12.96 -12.41 -5.89
N PHE A 99 13.86 -11.56 -5.39
CA PHE A 99 15.30 -11.82 -5.46
C PHE A 99 15.74 -13.01 -4.58
N ALA A 100 15.05 -13.27 -3.47
CA ALA A 100 15.30 -14.40 -2.59
C ALA A 100 14.66 -15.72 -3.07
N ASN A 101 13.93 -15.74 -4.21
CA ASN A 101 13.13 -16.87 -4.67
C ASN A 101 12.11 -17.40 -3.62
N GLN A 102 11.71 -16.56 -2.66
CA GLN A 102 10.76 -16.91 -1.58
C GLN A 102 9.32 -16.50 -1.91
N TYR A 103 9.08 -15.96 -3.10
CA TYR A 103 7.78 -15.46 -3.53
C TYR A 103 6.70 -16.57 -3.62
N THR A 104 7.11 -17.84 -3.74
CA THR A 104 6.22 -19.00 -3.89
C THR A 104 5.95 -19.75 -2.60
N GLN A 105 6.38 -19.25 -1.43
CA GLN A 105 6.07 -19.95 -0.18
C GLN A 105 4.57 -19.89 0.12
N LEU A 106 3.96 -21.07 0.15
CA LEU A 106 2.56 -21.22 0.53
C LEU A 106 2.38 -20.87 2.00
N ARG A 107 1.43 -19.98 2.26
CA ARG A 107 1.10 -19.51 3.61
C ARG A 107 -0.34 -19.88 3.92
N SER A 108 -0.59 -20.33 5.14
CA SER A 108 -1.95 -20.67 5.58
C SER A 108 -2.86 -19.43 5.47
N THR A 109 -4.13 -19.62 5.14
CA THR A 109 -5.12 -18.54 5.04
C THR A 109 -5.22 -17.74 6.34
N PHE A 110 -5.08 -18.39 7.50
CA PHE A 110 -5.10 -17.72 8.80
C PHE A 110 -3.85 -16.85 9.05
N GLU A 111 -2.68 -17.32 8.64
CA GLU A 111 -1.43 -16.54 8.72
C GLU A 111 -1.45 -15.32 7.79
N CYS A 112 -2.14 -15.43 6.65
CA CYS A 112 -2.34 -14.34 5.73
C CYS A 112 -3.32 -13.29 6.27
N LEU A 113 -4.42 -13.72 6.90
CA LEU A 113 -5.40 -12.82 7.51
C LEU A 113 -4.82 -12.02 8.67
N LEU A 114 -3.95 -12.64 9.48
CA LEU A 114 -3.28 -11.97 10.60
C LEU A 114 -2.09 -11.12 10.17
N GLN A 115 -1.70 -11.16 8.89
CA GLN A 115 -0.60 -10.35 8.41
C GLN A 115 -0.99 -8.88 8.53
N PRO A 116 -0.20 -8.04 9.23
CA PRO A 116 -0.56 -6.65 9.46
C PRO A 116 -0.58 -5.83 8.16
N GLY A 117 0.13 -6.29 7.13
CA GLY A 117 0.30 -5.55 5.88
C GLY A 117 -1.01 -5.18 5.16
N PRO A 118 -1.87 -6.15 4.78
CA PRO A 118 -3.15 -5.85 4.13
C PRO A 118 -4.06 -4.93 4.95
N HIS A 119 -4.10 -5.08 6.28
CA HIS A 119 -4.90 -4.21 7.15
C HIS A 119 -4.38 -2.77 7.16
N LEU A 120 -3.07 -2.58 7.28
CA LEU A 120 -2.45 -1.26 7.23
C LEU A 120 -2.62 -0.60 5.86
N GLN A 121 -2.55 -1.39 4.77
CA GLN A 121 -2.80 -0.87 3.43
C GLN A 121 -4.25 -0.44 3.24
N LEU A 122 -5.20 -1.18 3.81
CA LEU A 122 -6.62 -0.82 3.77
C LEU A 122 -6.87 0.47 4.57
N LEU A 123 -6.33 0.57 5.79
CA LEU A 123 -6.45 1.78 6.60
C LEU A 123 -5.79 2.98 5.92
N GLY A 124 -4.58 2.82 5.39
CA GLY A 124 -3.86 3.85 4.66
C GLY A 124 -4.60 4.33 3.41
N GLY A 125 -5.31 3.45 2.71
CA GLY A 125 -6.12 3.83 1.55
C GLY A 125 -7.39 4.61 1.92
N GLN A 126 -8.04 4.28 3.03
CA GLN A 126 -9.35 4.85 3.40
C GLN A 126 -9.22 6.14 4.22
N LEU A 127 -8.19 6.26 5.06
CA LEU A 127 -7.96 7.45 5.90
C LEU A 127 -7.94 8.77 5.08
N PRO A 128 -7.20 8.88 3.97
CA PRO A 128 -7.20 10.09 3.13
C PRO A 128 -8.59 10.45 2.60
N ALA A 129 -9.37 9.45 2.17
CA ALA A 129 -10.71 9.67 1.64
C ALA A 129 -11.66 10.24 2.71
N VAL A 130 -11.58 9.71 3.94
CA VAL A 130 -12.37 10.22 5.07
C VAL A 130 -11.99 11.66 5.40
N VAL A 131 -10.70 11.99 5.40
CA VAL A 131 -10.24 13.35 5.72
C VAL A 131 -10.68 14.36 4.64
N ILE A 132 -10.65 13.98 3.36
CA ILE A 132 -11.16 14.82 2.27
C ILE A 132 -12.67 15.07 2.45
N LEU A 133 -13.44 14.05 2.79
CA LEU A 133 -14.88 14.20 3.05
C LEU A 133 -15.14 15.17 4.21
N LEU A 134 -14.33 15.11 5.28
CA LEU A 134 -14.42 16.06 6.39
C LEU A 134 -14.07 17.49 5.99
N MET A 135 -13.06 17.68 5.11
CA MET A 135 -12.74 19.00 4.56
C MET A 135 -13.89 19.58 3.72
N ASP A 136 -14.51 18.75 2.89
CA ASP A 136 -15.64 19.17 2.06
C ASP A 136 -16.86 19.51 2.93
N ALA A 137 -17.10 18.75 4.00
CA ALA A 137 -18.14 19.04 4.98
C ALA A 137 -17.89 20.36 5.74
N GLU A 138 -16.66 20.62 6.19
CA GLU A 138 -16.28 21.88 6.83
C GLU A 138 -16.57 23.07 5.92
N ARG A 139 -16.19 22.96 4.64
CA ARG A 139 -16.42 24.00 3.64
C ARG A 139 -17.90 24.22 3.36
N LEU A 140 -18.70 23.16 3.32
CA LEU A 140 -20.13 23.27 3.13
C LEU A 140 -20.77 24.02 4.30
N ILE A 141 -20.44 23.65 5.54
CA ILE A 141 -20.95 24.30 6.75
C ILE A 141 -20.49 25.76 6.83
N ALA A 142 -19.28 26.09 6.40
CA ALA A 142 -18.79 27.48 6.44
C ALA A 142 -19.50 28.42 5.46
N VAL A 143 -20.16 27.89 4.43
CA VAL A 143 -20.90 28.67 3.43
C VAL A 143 -22.36 28.92 3.84
N TYR A 144 -22.95 28.01 4.62
CA TYR A 144 -24.34 28.07 5.08
C TYR A 144 -24.46 28.66 6.48
#